data_AF-A0A2S3QQ38-F1
#
_entry.id   AF-A0A2S3QQ38-F1
#
_cell.length_a   1.000
_cell.length_b   1.000
_cell.length_c   1.000
_cell.angle_alpha   90.00
_cell.angle_beta   90.00
_cell.angle_gamma   90.00
#
_symmetry.space_group_name_H-M   'P 1'
#
loop_
_entity.id
_entity.type
_entity.pdbx_description
1 polymer ?
#
loop_
_entity_poly.entity_id
_entity_poly.type
_entity_poly.pdbx_seq_one_letter_code
_entity_poly.pdbx_strand_id
1 'polypeptide(L)'
;MSVFNKKESTKQNQPLSQKEAVYNEVIAILTKNKIIQKSGESVDKQLTEKHIEEIQNELEKKFKAGSIFLKETTSNKEKLKNSKLMSKYTKGLINNWLRRDKRLNGTKLEK
;
A
#
# COMPACT_ATOMS: atom_id res chain seq x y z
N MET A 1 27.40 41.05 6.80
CA MET A 1 27.54 39.67 6.27
C MET A 1 26.23 38.95 6.54
N SER A 2 25.41 38.75 5.51
CA SER A 2 24.15 38.01 5.62
C SER A 2 24.44 36.52 5.68
N VAL A 3 24.14 35.90 6.81
CA VAL A 3 24.11 34.43 6.92
C VAL A 3 22.66 34.00 6.79
N PHE A 4 22.27 33.69 5.56
CA PHE A 4 21.10 32.85 5.30
C PHE A 4 21.37 31.49 5.94
N ASN A 5 20.56 31.08 6.91
CA ASN A 5 20.53 29.68 7.31
C ASN A 5 19.11 29.11 7.19
N LYS A 6 19.09 27.93 6.57
CA LYS A 6 17.96 27.29 5.91
C LYS A 6 16.77 27.11 6.85
N LYS A 7 15.58 27.45 6.34
CA LYS A 7 14.31 26.93 6.87
C LYS A 7 14.39 25.40 6.83
N GLU A 8 14.60 24.77 7.99
CA GLU A 8 14.25 23.37 8.19
C GLU A 8 12.73 23.27 8.06
N SER A 9 12.26 23.04 6.85
CA SER A 9 10.89 22.62 6.61
C SER A 9 10.75 21.25 7.26
N THR A 10 10.16 21.22 8.45
CA THR A 10 9.50 20.04 9.00
C THR A 10 8.56 19.51 7.92
N LYS A 11 9.00 18.51 7.16
CA LYS A 11 8.11 17.74 6.27
C LYS A 11 7.06 17.15 7.18
N GLN A 12 5.89 17.78 7.25
CA GLN A 12 4.69 17.13 7.75
C GLN A 12 4.60 15.81 6.99
N ASN A 13 4.69 14.69 7.72
CA ASN A 13 4.64 13.34 7.18
C ASN A 13 3.26 13.16 6.53
N GLN A 14 3.14 13.53 5.25
CA GLN A 14 1.89 13.36 4.54
C GLN A 14 1.55 11.87 4.52
N PRO A 15 0.29 11.50 4.81
CA PRO A 15 -0.12 10.10 4.78
C PRO A 15 0.23 9.47 3.43
N LEU A 16 0.75 8.24 3.46
CA LEU A 16 1.10 7.50 2.24
C LEU A 16 -0.13 7.38 1.34
N SER A 17 0.06 7.51 0.03
CA SER A 17 -1.03 7.20 -0.90
C SER A 17 -1.40 5.72 -0.78
N GLN A 18 -2.66 5.38 -1.08
CA GLN A 18 -3.13 4.00 -1.01
C GLN A 18 -2.35 3.07 -1.94
N LYS A 19 -1.94 3.58 -3.11
CA LYS A 19 -1.12 2.84 -4.07
C LYS A 19 0.24 2.49 -3.47
N GLU A 20 0.94 3.48 -2.91
CA GLU A 20 2.27 3.28 -2.31
C GLU A 20 2.18 2.37 -1.08
N ALA A 21 1.12 2.49 -0.28
CA ALA A 21 0.91 1.60 0.86
C ALA A 21 0.77 0.14 0.43
N VAL A 22 -0.07 -0.15 -0.58
CA VAL A 22 -0.21 -1.52 -1.09
C VAL A 22 1.10 -2.04 -1.67
N TYR A 23 1.79 -1.24 -2.48
CA TYR A 23 3.09 -1.63 -3.04
C TYR A 23 4.10 -1.99 -1.94
N ASN A 24 4.24 -1.13 -0.92
CA ASN A 24 5.17 -1.35 0.18
C ASN A 24 4.86 -2.64 0.95
N GLU A 25 3.59 -2.91 1.27
CA GLU A 25 3.22 -4.16 1.96
C GLU A 25 3.47 -5.39 1.09
N VAL A 26 3.18 -5.31 -0.20
CA VAL A 26 3.44 -6.41 -1.14
C VAL A 26 4.94 -6.72 -1.18
N ILE A 27 5.80 -5.71 -1.35
CA ILE A 27 7.26 -5.89 -1.34
C ILE A 27 7.75 -6.42 0.01
N ALA A 28 7.21 -5.92 1.12
CA ALA A 28 7.55 -6.40 2.45
C ALA A 28 7.22 -7.89 2.63
N ILE A 29 6.11 -8.37 2.08
CA ILE A 29 5.70 -9.78 2.16
C ILE A 29 6.51 -10.67 1.22
N LEU A 30 6.83 -10.20 0.01
CA LEU A 30 7.72 -10.92 -0.89
C LEU A 30 9.11 -11.08 -0.26
N THR A 31 9.67 -10.01 0.29
CA THR A 31 10.94 -10.02 1.03
C THR A 31 10.86 -10.91 2.26
N LYS A 32 9.77 -10.74 3.02
CA LYS A 32 9.19 -11.64 4.05
C LYS A 32 9.52 -13.10 3.81
N ASN A 33 8.96 -13.57 2.71
CA ASN A 33 8.87 -14.98 2.37
C ASN A 33 9.96 -15.42 1.37
N LYS A 34 10.97 -14.56 1.13
CA LYS A 34 12.07 -14.79 0.17
C LYS A 34 11.54 -15.15 -1.23
N ILE A 35 10.42 -14.57 -1.62
CA ILE A 35 9.80 -14.77 -2.94
C ILE A 35 10.52 -13.85 -3.92
N ILE A 36 11.22 -14.45 -4.88
CA ILE A 36 11.90 -13.74 -5.95
C ILE A 36 10.86 -13.38 -7.01
N GLN A 37 10.63 -12.09 -7.21
CA GLN A 37 9.76 -11.61 -8.29
C GLN A 37 10.44 -11.94 -9.64
N LYS A 38 9.86 -12.88 -10.38
CA LYS A 38 10.31 -13.18 -11.74
C LYS A 38 9.93 -12.06 -12.70
N SER A 39 10.87 -11.64 -13.54
CA SER A 39 10.62 -10.66 -14.60
C SER A 39 9.55 -11.19 -15.57
N GLY A 40 8.58 -10.34 -15.93
CA GLY A 40 7.49 -10.73 -16.83
C GLY A 40 6.32 -11.44 -16.16
N GLU A 41 6.42 -11.80 -14.87
CA GLU A 41 5.32 -12.39 -14.12
C GLU A 41 4.62 -11.36 -13.23
N SER A 42 3.30 -11.47 -13.17
CA SER A 42 2.50 -10.69 -12.24
C SER A 42 2.60 -11.28 -10.83
N VAL A 43 2.76 -10.41 -9.84
CA VAL A 43 2.92 -10.77 -8.42
C VAL A 43 1.67 -11.46 -7.86
N ASP A 44 0.48 -11.19 -8.42
CA ASP A 44 -0.76 -11.85 -7.99
C ASP A 44 -0.71 -13.38 -8.09
N LYS A 45 0.05 -13.93 -9.05
CA LYS A 45 0.25 -15.37 -9.22
C LYS A 45 1.22 -15.98 -8.19
N GLN A 46 2.02 -15.14 -7.53
CA GLN A 46 3.03 -15.56 -6.56
C GLN A 46 2.53 -15.42 -5.10
N LEU A 47 1.48 -14.63 -4.89
CA LEU A 47 0.88 -14.44 -3.57
C LEU A 47 -0.16 -15.55 -3.29
N THR A 48 -0.04 -16.19 -2.13
CA THR A 48 -1.07 -17.10 -1.61
C THR A 48 -2.16 -16.32 -0.89
N GLU A 49 -3.29 -16.95 -0.61
CA GLU A 49 -4.36 -16.33 0.18
C GLU A 49 -3.85 -15.84 1.55
N LYS A 50 -3.00 -16.63 2.21
CA LYS A 50 -2.35 -16.24 3.47
C LYS A 50 -1.51 -14.97 3.35
N HIS A 51 -0.80 -14.79 2.23
CA HIS A 51 -0.05 -13.55 1.99
C HIS A 51 -0.99 -12.36 1.84
N ILE A 52 -2.11 -12.53 1.14
CA ILE A 52 -3.11 -11.48 0.97
C ILE A 52 -3.74 -11.10 2.31
N GLU A 53 -4.06 -12.07 3.15
CA GLU A 53 -4.56 -11.83 4.52
C GLU A 53 -3.56 -11.04 5.37
N GLU A 54 -2.27 -11.35 5.26
CA GLU A 54 -1.23 -10.63 6.00
C GLU A 54 -1.09 -9.18 5.52
N ILE A 55 -1.04 -8.95 4.20
CA ILE A 55 -1.05 -7.60 3.59
C ILE A 55 -2.28 -6.83 4.06
N GLN A 56 -3.44 -7.49 4.06
CA GLN A 56 -4.69 -6.88 4.47
C GLN A 56 -4.62 -6.42 5.93
N ASN A 57 -4.19 -7.29 6.85
CA ASN A 57 -4.09 -6.96 8.26
C ASN A 57 -3.16 -5.76 8.52
N GLU A 58 -2.03 -5.66 7.81
CA GLU A 58 -1.12 -4.52 7.94
C GLU A 58 -1.70 -3.23 7.38
N LEU A 59 -2.37 -3.28 6.22
CA LEU A 59 -3.08 -2.11 5.68
C LEU A 59 -4.17 -1.62 6.62
N GLU A 60 -4.95 -2.52 7.22
CA GLU A 60 -5.99 -2.16 8.19
C GLU A 60 -5.43 -1.41 9.40
N LYS A 61 -4.29 -1.88 9.95
CA LYS A 61 -3.59 -1.19 11.05
C LYS A 61 -3.13 0.20 10.62
N LYS A 62 -2.54 0.33 9.43
CA LYS A 62 -2.02 1.61 8.91
C LYS A 62 -3.13 2.61 8.58
N PHE A 63 -4.30 2.15 8.12
CA PHE A 63 -5.48 3.00 7.97
C PHE A 63 -5.99 3.52 9.31
N LYS A 64 -6.08 2.64 10.33
CA LYS A 64 -6.51 3.03 11.68
C LYS A 64 -5.52 4.00 12.35
N ALA A 65 -4.23 3.85 12.07
CA ALA A 65 -3.18 4.75 12.55
C ALA A 65 -3.08 6.08 11.78
N GLY A 66 -3.86 6.28 10.71
CA GLY A 66 -3.79 7.49 9.88
C GLY A 66 -2.52 7.58 9.02
N SER A 67 -1.76 6.49 8.88
CA SER A 67 -0.53 6.46 8.09
C SER A 67 -0.79 6.38 6.58
N ILE A 68 -2.00 5.99 6.18
CA ILE A 68 -2.43 5.91 4.77
C ILE A 68 -3.52 6.95 4.54
N PHE A 69 -3.40 7.70 3.46
CA PHE A 69 -4.39 8.67 3.05
C PHE A 69 -5.74 8.00 2.78
N LEU A 70 -6.76 8.47 3.47
CA LEU A 70 -8.14 8.09 3.26
C LEU A 70 -8.99 9.35 3.30
N LYS A 71 -9.63 9.68 2.17
CA LYS A 71 -10.47 10.88 2.07
C LYS A 71 -11.54 10.89 3.17
N GLU A 72 -11.74 12.03 3.80
CA GLU A 72 -12.79 12.20 4.81
C GLU A 72 -14.18 12.25 4.17
N THR A 73 -14.79 11.09 4.01
CA THR A 73 -16.20 10.95 3.63
C THR A 73 -16.93 10.15 4.70
N THR A 74 -18.25 10.29 4.79
CA THR A 74 -19.08 9.51 5.73
C THR A 74 -18.82 8.01 5.59
N SER A 75 -18.81 7.52 4.34
CA SER A 75 -18.50 6.12 4.04
C SER A 75 -17.10 5.67 4.46
N ASN A 76 -16.10 6.56 4.45
CA ASN A 76 -14.74 6.20 4.89
C ASN A 76 -14.59 6.26 6.41
N LYS A 77 -15.30 7.18 7.08
CA LYS A 77 -15.38 7.23 8.55
C LYS A 77 -16.05 5.96 9.10
N GLU A 78 -17.08 5.45 8.43
CA GLU A 78 -17.71 4.16 8.77
C GLU A 78 -16.76 2.96 8.63
N LYS A 79 -15.96 2.91 7.55
CA LYS A 79 -14.95 1.85 7.37
C LYS A 79 -13.97 1.81 8.55
N LEU A 80 -13.50 2.98 9.01
CA LEU A 80 -12.56 3.05 10.14
C LEU A 80 -13.16 2.52 11.45
N LYS A 81 -14.48 2.61 11.63
CA LYS A 81 -15.20 2.13 12.81
C LYS A 81 -15.60 0.66 12.73
N ASN A 82 -15.76 0.10 11.53
CA ASN A 82 -16.26 -1.26 11.32
C ASN A 82 -15.22 -2.15 10.62
N SER A 83 -14.67 -3.12 11.35
CA SER A 83 -13.61 -4.00 10.83
C SER A 83 -14.04 -4.80 9.62
N LYS A 84 -15.31 -5.23 9.51
CA LYS A 84 -15.82 -5.98 8.36
C LYS A 84 -15.85 -5.11 7.10
N LEU A 85 -16.23 -3.84 7.24
CA LEU A 85 -16.22 -2.88 6.13
C LEU A 85 -14.79 -2.52 5.72
N MET A 86 -13.90 -2.31 6.69
CA MET A 86 -12.48 -2.06 6.39
C MET A 86 -11.87 -3.25 5.67
N SER A 87 -12.09 -4.47 6.17
CA SER A 87 -11.61 -5.73 5.58
C SER A 87 -12.05 -5.92 4.13
N LYS A 88 -13.33 -5.69 3.84
CA LYS A 88 -13.84 -5.73 2.46
C LYS A 88 -13.16 -4.66 1.58
N TYR A 89 -12.96 -3.47 2.12
CA TYR A 89 -12.34 -2.36 1.40
C TYR A 89 -10.87 -2.61 1.09
N THR A 90 -10.08 -3.05 2.08
CA THR A 90 -8.65 -3.35 1.93
C THR A 90 -8.43 -4.54 0.98
N LYS A 91 -9.25 -5.60 1.05
CA LYS A 91 -9.20 -6.70 0.08
C LYS A 91 -9.46 -6.22 -1.36
N GLY A 92 -10.46 -5.36 -1.55
CA GLY A 92 -10.72 -4.74 -2.86
C GLY A 92 -9.57 -3.84 -3.34
N LEU A 93 -8.97 -3.08 -2.42
CA LEU A 93 -7.85 -2.20 -2.69
C LEU A 93 -6.61 -2.98 -3.14
N ILE A 94 -6.28 -4.07 -2.44
CA ILE A 94 -5.17 -4.97 -2.80
C ILE A 94 -5.38 -5.52 -4.21
N ASN A 95 -6.52 -6.15 -4.48
CA ASN A 95 -6.81 -6.73 -5.79
C ASN A 95 -6.76 -5.72 -6.93
N ASN A 96 -7.28 -4.51 -6.71
CA ASN A 96 -7.22 -3.44 -7.70
C ASN A 96 -5.78 -3.03 -8.00
N TRP A 97 -4.94 -2.83 -6.99
CA TRP A 97 -3.55 -2.40 -7.21
C TRP A 97 -2.63 -3.51 -7.65
N LEU A 98 -2.86 -4.76 -7.24
CA LEU A 98 -2.17 -5.93 -7.78
C LEU A 98 -2.34 -6.03 -9.29
N ARG A 99 -3.47 -5.59 -9.87
CA ARG A 99 -3.72 -5.60 -11.33
C ARG A 99 -3.30 -4.33 -12.06
N ARG A 100 -3.22 -3.19 -11.36
CA ARG A 100 -3.00 -1.86 -11.95
C ARG A 100 -1.60 -1.30 -11.76
N ASP A 101 -0.89 -1.72 -10.71
CA ASP A 101 0.46 -1.22 -10.46
C ASP A 101 1.45 -1.95 -11.37
N LYS A 102 1.97 -1.24 -12.37
CA LYS A 102 2.92 -1.78 -13.34
C LYS A 102 4.19 -2.37 -12.68
N ARG A 103 4.59 -1.85 -11.51
CA ARG A 103 5.73 -2.36 -10.73
C ARG A 103 5.49 -3.79 -10.23
N LEU A 104 4.23 -4.15 -9.99
CA LEU A 104 3.81 -5.48 -9.50
C LEU A 104 3.39 -6.42 -10.64
N ASN A 105 3.00 -5.87 -11.79
CA ASN A 105 2.40 -6.64 -12.89
C ASN A 105 3.38 -7.15 -13.95
N GLY A 106 4.69 -7.14 -13.66
CA GLY A 106 5.70 -7.67 -14.58
C GLY A 106 5.57 -7.15 -16.01
N THR A 107 5.08 -5.91 -16.19
CA THR A 107 4.90 -5.39 -17.55
C THR A 107 6.27 -5.35 -18.19
N LYS A 108 6.42 -6.10 -19.30
CA LYS A 108 7.60 -6.02 -20.16
C LYS A 108 7.90 -4.54 -20.33
N LEU A 109 9.09 -4.11 -19.92
CA LEU A 109 9.69 -2.92 -20.49
C LEU A 109 9.62 -3.15 -22.00
N GLU A 110 8.73 -2.43 -22.68
CA GLU A 110 8.73 -2.40 -24.14
C GLU A 110 10.13 -1.97 -24.54
N LYS A 111 10.77 -2.80 -25.37
CA LYS A 111 12.12 -2.55 -25.90
C LYS A 111 12.14 -1.31 -26.76
#